data_AF-A0A7Y3J7S3-F1
#
_entry.id   AF-A0A7Y3J7S3-F1
#
_cell.length_a   1.000
_cell.length_b   1.000
_cell.length_c   1.000
_cell.angle_alpha   90.00
_cell.angle_beta   90.00
_cell.angle_gamma   90.00
#
_symmetry.space_group_name_H-M   'P 1'
#
loop_
_entity.id
_entity.type
_entity.pdbx_description
1 polymer ?
#
loop_
_entity_poly.entity_id
_entity_poly.type
_entity_poly.pdbx_seq_one_letter_code
_entity_poly.pdbx_strand_id
1 'polypeptide(L)'
;MSTSGWRREASIALLWLAAGAVLLPVLIYLCGVTFLGSYAGASLGRTFGTVLGGLGSGSPASWLVVTGPYLMILLLRLLSFGWRLGSARHS
;
A
#
# COMPACT_ATOMS: atom_id res chain seq x y z
N MET A 1 -25.84 18.55 -0.14
CA MET A 1 -24.51 17.91 -0.30
C MET A 1 -23.82 17.88 1.05
N SER A 2 -23.87 16.74 1.75
CA SER A 2 -23.25 16.59 3.08
C SER A 2 -21.75 16.36 2.89
N THR A 3 -20.95 17.37 3.23
CA THR A 3 -19.50 17.42 3.01
C THR A 3 -18.68 16.56 3.99
N SER A 4 -19.33 15.81 4.89
CA SER A 4 -18.69 15.06 5.97
C SER A 4 -18.05 13.73 5.54
N GLY A 5 -18.51 13.13 4.43
CA GLY A 5 -17.99 11.85 3.92
C GLY A 5 -16.56 11.95 3.39
N TRP A 6 -16.25 13.02 2.65
CA TRP A 6 -14.95 13.23 1.99
C TRP A 6 -13.78 13.25 2.96
N ARG A 7 -13.91 13.96 4.10
CA ARG A 7 -12.86 14.02 5.12
C ARG A 7 -12.60 12.64 5.73
N ARG A 8 -13.66 11.89 6.03
CA ARG A 8 -13.56 10.54 6.59
C ARG A 8 -12.91 9.57 5.60
N GLU A 9 -13.31 9.63 4.33
CA GLU A 9 -12.72 8.81 3.27
C GLU A 9 -11.24 9.14 3.04
N ALA A 10 -10.87 10.42 3.05
CA ALA A 10 -9.49 10.86 2.97
C ALA A 10 -8.65 10.39 4.18
N SER A 11 -9.19 10.46 5.40
CA SER A 11 -8.51 9.94 6.60
C SER A 11 -8.31 8.43 6.54
N ILE A 12 -9.30 7.68 6.06
CA ILE A 12 -9.19 6.23 5.87
C ILE A 12 -8.13 5.92 4.80
N ALA A 13 -8.14 6.62 3.67
CA ALA A 13 -7.13 6.49 2.62
C ALA A 13 -5.72 6.77 3.16
N LEU A 14 -5.57 7.84 3.94
CA LEU A 14 -4.30 8.21 4.57
C LEU A 14 -3.82 7.16 5.59
N LEU A 15 -4.73 6.61 6.38
CA LEU A 15 -4.42 5.51 7.32
C LEU A 15 -3.93 4.26 6.57
N TRP A 16 -4.57 3.90 5.46
CA TRP A 16 -4.14 2.78 4.64
C TRP A 16 -2.81 3.03 3.93
N LEU A 17 -2.56 4.26 3.49
CA LEU A 17 -1.25 4.67 2.95
C LEU A 17 -0.16 4.61 4.01
N ALA A 18 -0.43 5.13 5.22
CA ALA A 18 0.50 5.07 6.34
C ALA A 18 0.76 3.61 6.78
N ALA A 19 -0.30 2.79 6.84
CA ALA A 19 -0.18 1.37 7.10
C ALA A 19 0.69 0.69 6.03
N GLY A 20 0.54 1.03 4.74
CA GLY A 20 1.42 0.54 3.69
C GLY A 20 2.87 0.95 3.85
N ALA A 21 3.10 2.24 4.09
CA ALA A 21 4.44 2.80 4.27
C ALA A 21 5.20 2.21 5.46
N VAL A 22 4.51 1.61 6.43
CA VAL A 22 5.13 0.98 7.61
C VAL A 22 5.11 -0.55 7.51
N LEU A 23 3.96 -1.15 7.22
CA LEU A 23 3.76 -2.60 7.22
C LEU A 23 4.54 -3.29 6.10
N LEU A 24 4.57 -2.71 4.89
CA LEU A 24 5.30 -3.32 3.77
C LEU A 24 6.81 -3.34 3.97
N PRO A 25 7.50 -2.25 4.37
CA PRO A 25 8.93 -2.33 4.64
C PRO A 25 9.27 -3.32 5.76
N VAL A 26 8.41 -3.47 6.76
CA VAL A 26 8.54 -4.51 7.80
C VAL A 26 8.39 -5.92 7.20
N LEU A 27 7.35 -6.16 6.39
CA LEU A 27 7.13 -7.45 5.72
C LEU A 27 8.26 -7.80 4.74
N ILE A 28 8.76 -6.82 3.98
CA ILE A 28 9.89 -7.00 3.06
C ILE A 28 11.14 -7.40 3.85
N TYR A 29 11.43 -6.73 4.97
CA TYR A 29 12.54 -7.09 5.83
C TYR A 29 12.38 -8.50 6.42
N LEU A 30 11.21 -8.82 6.97
CA LEU A 30 10.94 -10.14 7.55
C LEU A 30 11.05 -11.25 6.49
N CYS A 31 10.46 -11.07 5.31
CA CYS A 31 10.63 -12.00 4.19
C CYS A 31 12.10 -12.15 3.83
N GLY A 32 12.83 -11.04 3.69
CA GLY A 32 14.26 -11.06 3.37
C GLY A 32 15.06 -11.90 4.37
N VAL A 33 14.89 -11.62 5.67
CA VAL A 33 15.59 -12.35 6.73
C VAL A 33 15.17 -13.82 6.80
N THR A 34 13.89 -14.12 6.57
CA THR A 34 13.35 -15.49 6.65
C THR A 34 13.78 -16.35 5.47
N PHE A 35 13.78 -15.81 4.24
CA PHE A 35 14.06 -16.57 3.02
C PHE A 35 15.53 -16.53 2.59
N LEU A 36 16.20 -15.40 2.74
CA LEU A 36 17.62 -15.24 2.34
C LEU A 36 18.57 -15.39 3.53
N GLY A 37 18.04 -15.53 4.76
CA GLY A 37 18.84 -15.46 5.98
C GLY A 37 19.25 -14.02 6.31
N SER A 38 20.02 -13.86 7.39
CA SER A 38 20.59 -12.55 7.75
C SER A 38 21.69 -12.15 6.75
N TYR A 39 21.31 -11.57 5.62
CA TYR A 39 22.26 -11.01 4.66
C TYR A 39 23.02 -9.82 5.29
N ALA A 40 24.29 -9.66 4.92
CA ALA A 40 25.20 -8.70 5.56
C ALA A 40 24.65 -7.26 5.46
N GLY A 41 24.41 -6.63 6.60
CA GLY A 41 23.86 -5.28 6.69
C GLY A 41 22.34 -5.18 6.52
N ALA A 42 21.60 -6.30 6.62
CA ALA A 42 20.15 -6.32 6.75
C ALA A 42 19.72 -5.68 8.07
N SER A 43 19.06 -4.52 8.00
CA SER A 43 18.41 -3.93 9.17
C SER A 43 17.11 -3.25 8.76
N LEU A 44 16.12 -3.26 9.66
CA LEU A 44 14.85 -2.55 9.46
C LEU A 44 15.09 -1.08 9.10
N GLY A 45 15.97 -0.39 9.83
CA GLY A 45 16.31 1.01 9.55
C GLY A 45 16.87 1.24 8.16
N ARG A 46 17.69 0.31 7.64
CA ARG A 46 18.21 0.38 6.28
C ARG A 46 17.13 0.13 5.24
N THR A 47 16.24 -0.84 5.46
CA THR A 47 15.09 -1.10 4.58
C THR A 47 14.17 0.13 4.50
N PHE A 48 13.84 0.75 5.63
CA PHE A 48 13.09 2.01 5.67
C PHE A 48 13.84 3.13 4.95
N GLY A 49 15.13 3.31 5.21
CA GLY A 49 15.96 4.32 4.53
C GLY A 49 16.01 4.13 3.01
N THR A 50 16.10 2.89 2.53
CA THR A 50 16.07 2.60 1.09
C THR A 50 14.72 2.90 0.45
N VAL A 51 13.61 2.58 1.12
CA VAL A 51 12.26 2.85 0.60
C VAL A 51 11.99 4.36 0.61
N LEU A 52 12.26 5.04 1.72
CA LEU A 52 12.02 6.48 1.85
C LEU A 52 12.97 7.30 0.97
N GLY A 53 14.25 6.93 0.91
CA GLY A 53 15.22 7.55 0.00
C GLY A 53 14.83 7.33 -1.47
N GLY A 54 14.30 6.16 -1.80
CA GLY A 54 13.77 5.84 -3.12
C GLY A 54 12.56 6.68 -3.52
N LEU A 55 11.70 7.06 -2.57
CA LEU A 55 10.59 8.00 -2.85
C LEU A 55 11.14 9.36 -3.27
N GLY A 56 12.13 9.88 -2.53
CA GLY A 56 12.78 11.16 -2.82
C GLY A 56 13.55 11.17 -4.15
N SER A 57 14.07 10.02 -4.58
CA SER A 57 14.74 9.87 -5.88
C SER A 57 13.79 9.55 -7.04
N GLY A 58 12.47 9.46 -6.80
CA GLY A 58 11.48 9.15 -7.83
C GLY A 58 11.46 7.68 -8.26
N SER A 59 11.99 6.76 -7.45
CA SER A 59 12.04 5.32 -7.76
C SER A 59 10.62 4.74 -7.88
N PRO A 60 10.24 4.20 -9.06
CA PRO A 60 8.93 3.62 -9.28
C PRO A 60 8.62 2.46 -8.32
N ALA A 61 9.62 1.64 -8.01
CA ALA A 61 9.48 0.53 -7.06
C ALA A 61 9.13 1.02 -5.66
N SER A 62 9.77 2.10 -5.19
CA SER A 62 9.51 2.65 -3.85
C SER A 62 8.12 3.29 -3.77
N TRP A 63 7.70 3.98 -4.83
CA TRP A 63 6.33 4.47 -4.97
C TRP A 63 5.32 3.34 -5.01
N LEU A 64 5.60 2.25 -5.70
CA LEU A 64 4.73 1.08 -5.78
C LEU A 64 4.60 0.36 -4.43
N VAL A 65 5.68 0.30 -3.63
CA VAL A 65 5.63 -0.23 -2.26
C VAL A 65 4.74 0.65 -1.37
N VAL A 66 4.88 1.98 -1.42
CA VAL A 66 4.06 2.88 -0.60
C VAL A 66 2.60 2.93 -1.05
N THR A 67 2.36 2.95 -2.36
CA THR A 67 1.01 3.07 -2.94
C THR A 67 0.31 1.72 -3.11
N GLY A 68 1.04 0.62 -3.05
CA GLY A 68 0.56 -0.75 -3.24
C GLY A 68 -0.70 -1.12 -2.44
N PRO A 69 -0.80 -0.84 -1.14
CA PRO A 69 -2.01 -1.17 -0.37
C PRO A 69 -3.20 -0.29 -0.78
N TYR A 70 -2.96 0.96 -1.16
CA TYR A 70 -4.02 1.83 -1.68
C TYR A 70 -4.52 1.34 -3.05
N LEU A 71 -3.61 0.94 -3.94
CA LEU A 71 -3.91 0.29 -5.22
C LEU A 71 -4.70 -1.02 -5.03
N MET A 72 -4.31 -1.85 -4.06
CA MET A 72 -5.02 -3.09 -3.74
C MET A 72 -6.47 -2.81 -3.31
N ILE A 73 -6.69 -1.83 -2.44
CA ILE A 73 -8.04 -1.43 -2.00
C ILE A 73 -8.86 -0.88 -3.17
N LEU A 74 -8.26 -0.05 -4.02
CA LEU A 74 -8.90 0.46 -5.24
C LEU A 74 -9.33 -0.68 -6.16
N LEU A 75 -8.47 -1.67 -6.37
CA LEU A 75 -8.78 -2.84 -7.19
C LEU A 75 -9.94 -3.66 -6.60
N LEU A 76 -9.93 -3.92 -5.30
CA LEU A 76 -11.02 -4.63 -4.62
C LEU A 76 -12.35 -3.88 -4.71
N ARG A 77 -12.31 -2.55 -4.55
CA ARG A 77 -13.49 -1.69 -4.73
C ARG A 77 -14.00 -1.73 -6.17
N LEU A 78 -13.10 -1.67 -7.15
CA LEU A 78 -13.47 -1.72 -8.57
C LEU A 78 -14.10 -3.07 -8.93
N LEU A 79 -13.54 -4.17 -8.43
CA LEU A 79 -14.12 -5.51 -8.59
C LEU A 79 -15.53 -5.58 -7.98
N SER A 80 -15.68 -5.08 -6.75
CA SER A 80 -16.96 -5.09 -6.03
C SER A 80 -18.02 -4.25 -6.74
N PHE A 81 -17.62 -3.11 -7.33
CA PHE A 81 -18.50 -2.23 -8.08
C PHE A 81 -18.90 -2.83 -9.44
N GLY A 82 -17.93 -3.45 -10.14
CA GLY A 82 -18.19 -4.19 -11.38
C GLY A 82 -19.15 -5.36 -11.18
N TRP A 83 -19.04 -6.09 -10.06
CA TRP A 83 -19.95 -7.17 -9.72
C TRP A 83 -21.39 -6.67 -9.46
N ARG A 84 -21.54 -5.53 -8.78
CA ARG A 84 -22.85 -4.89 -8.54
C ARG A 84 -23.51 -4.35 -9.81
N LEU A 85 -22.73 -3.83 -10.75
CA LEU A 85 -23.23 -3.35 -12.04
C LEU A 85 -23.59 -4.50 -12.99
N GLY A 86 -22.86 -5.61 -12.92
CA GLY A 86 -23.15 -6.83 -13.68
C GLY A 86 -24.45 -7.50 -13.24
N SER A 87 -24.72 -7.56 -11.94
CA SER A 87 -25.96 -8.15 -11.41
C SER A 87 -27.23 -7.35 -11.74
N ALA A 88 -27.10 -6.05 -12.04
CA ALA A 88 -28.23 -5.19 -12.40
C ALA A 88 -28.64 -5.25 -13.89
N ARG A 89 -27.88 -5.98 -14.73
CA ARG A 89 -28.20 -6.14 -16.17
C ARG A 89 -29.02 -7.41 -16.48
N HIS A 90 -29.35 -8.21 -15.47
CA HIS A 90 -30.01 -9.51 -15.62
C HIS A 90 -31.37 -9.63 -14.90
N SER A 91 -31.96 -8.51 -14.44
CA SER A 91 -33.38 -8.43 -13.99
C SER A 91 -34.19 -7.56 -14.94
#